data_AF-A0A8T5IFH0-F1
#
_entry.id   AF-A0A8T5IFH0-F1
#
_cell.length_a   1.000
_cell.length_b   1.000
_cell.length_c   1.000
_cell.angle_alpha   90.00
_cell.angle_beta   90.00
_cell.angle_gamma   90.00
#
_symmetry.space_group_name_H-M   'P 1'
#
loop_
_entity.id
_entity.type
_entity.pdbx_description
1 polymer ?
#
loop_
_entity_poly.entity_id
_entity_poly.type
_entity_poly.pdbx_seq_one_letter_code
_entity_poly.pdbx_strand_id
1 'polypeptide(L)'
;MVAHVTPHVHWDRAWYLPFQQYRYRLIEFVDDLLDLLEDEDAEYPSFEFDGQTVVLEDYLEIKPENKSRIEALVKAGKLGVGPWYVLPDEFIVGG
;
A
#
# COMPACT_ATOMS: atom_id res chain seq x y z
N MET A 1 21.16 -14.38 17.74
CA MET A 1 20.70 -13.03 17.38
C MET A 1 19.56 -13.20 16.39
N VAL A 2 18.43 -12.54 16.62
CA VAL A 2 17.27 -12.58 15.69
C VAL A 2 17.19 -11.20 15.02
N ALA A 3 17.04 -11.19 13.70
CA ALA A 3 16.80 -9.99 12.92
C ALA A 3 15.38 -10.04 12.36
N HIS A 4 14.67 -8.92 12.41
CA HIS A 4 13.34 -8.76 11.83
C HIS A 4 13.45 -7.86 10.61
N VAL A 5 12.89 -8.29 9.48
CA VAL A 5 12.83 -7.52 8.23
C VAL A 5 11.37 -7.28 7.91
N THR A 6 10.98 -6.02 7.75
CA THR A 6 9.60 -5.63 7.40
C THR A 6 9.63 -4.97 6.03
N PRO A 7 9.21 -5.66 4.97
CA PRO A 7 9.11 -5.06 3.65
C PRO A 7 8.05 -3.96 3.65
N HIS A 8 8.41 -2.79 3.13
CA HIS A 8 7.51 -1.66 3.00
C HIS A 8 7.95 -0.75 1.86
N VAL A 9 7.08 0.17 1.45
CA VAL A 9 7.41 1.34 0.64
C VAL A 9 6.97 2.58 1.40
N HIS A 10 7.75 3.65 1.32
CA HIS A 10 7.28 4.97 1.74
C HIS A 10 6.66 5.67 0.53
N TRP A 11 5.39 6.05 0.61
CA TRP A 11 4.62 6.54 -0.52
C TRP A 11 4.05 7.94 -0.27
N ASP A 12 4.83 8.95 -0.63
CA ASP A 12 4.32 10.32 -0.74
C ASP A 12 3.23 10.37 -1.83
N ARG A 13 1.98 10.64 -1.43
CA ARG A 13 0.84 10.69 -2.36
C ARG A 13 1.03 11.72 -3.48
N ALA A 14 1.67 12.85 -3.17
CA ALA A 14 2.15 13.82 -4.14
C ALA A 14 3.31 14.62 -3.54
N TRP A 15 4.35 14.88 -4.32
CA TRP A 15 5.49 15.67 -3.87
C TRP A 15 6.14 16.45 -5.03
N TYR A 16 7.30 16.00 -5.54
CA TYR A 16 8.05 16.73 -6.57
C TYR A 16 7.55 16.47 -8.01
N LEU A 17 6.67 15.48 -8.20
CA LEU A 17 5.92 15.25 -9.43
C LEU A 17 4.42 15.54 -9.23
N PRO A 18 3.68 15.84 -10.31
CA PRO A 18 2.23 15.92 -10.24
C PRO A 18 1.61 14.63 -9.70
N PHE A 19 0.53 14.76 -8.92
CA PHE A 19 -0.21 13.64 -8.31
C PHE A 19 -0.45 12.47 -9.27
N GLN A 20 -0.88 12.74 -10.51
CA GLN A 20 -1.20 11.67 -11.48
C GLN A 20 0.02 10.86 -11.90
N GLN A 21 1.24 11.41 -11.83
CA GLN A 21 2.46 10.64 -12.11
C GLN A 21 2.79 9.68 -10.97
N TYR A 22 2.58 10.10 -9.71
CA TYR A 22 2.64 9.17 -8.58
C TYR A 22 1.54 8.13 -8.68
N ARG A 23 0.30 8.54 -8.94
CA ARG A 23 -0.84 7.62 -9.08
C ARG A 23 -0.58 6.55 -10.14
N TYR A 24 -0.02 6.91 -11.29
CA TYR A 24 0.36 5.93 -12.32
C TYR A 24 1.33 4.87 -11.77
N ARG A 25 2.39 5.29 -11.08
CA ARG A 25 3.37 4.37 -10.46
C ARG A 25 2.76 3.54 -9.34
N LEU A 26 1.80 4.11 -8.61
CA LEU A 26 1.06 3.40 -7.56
C LEU A 26 0.28 2.24 -8.16
N ILE A 27 -0.35 2.43 -9.33
CA ILE A 27 -1.08 1.36 -10.01
C ILE A 27 -0.13 0.22 -10.39
N GLU A 28 0.97 0.51 -11.07
CA GLU A 28 1.96 -0.51 -11.47
C GLU A 28 2.53 -1.23 -10.25
N PHE A 29 2.90 -0.48 -9.20
CA PHE A 29 3.44 -1.05 -7.97
C PHE A 29 2.44 -1.98 -7.27
N VAL A 30 1.17 -1.58 -7.14
CA VAL A 30 0.17 -2.38 -6.45
C VAL A 30 -0.19 -3.63 -7.26
N ASP A 31 -0.24 -3.56 -8.60
CA ASP A 31 -0.43 -4.76 -9.43
C ASP A 31 0.66 -5.80 -9.12
N ASP A 32 1.93 -5.40 -9.20
CA ASP A 32 3.07 -6.29 -8.94
C ASP A 32 3.06 -6.81 -7.50
N LEU A 33 2.66 -5.97 -6.53
CA LEU A 33 2.56 -6.36 -5.12
C LEU A 33 1.46 -7.40 -4.90
N LEU A 34 0.28 -7.24 -5.52
CA LEU A 34 -0.80 -8.21 -5.39
C LEU A 34 -0.39 -9.56 -5.97
N ASP A 35 0.24 -9.56 -7.15
CA ASP A 35 0.73 -10.79 -7.79
C ASP A 35 1.79 -11.48 -6.91
N LEU A 36 2.72 -10.72 -6.33
CA LEU A 36 3.75 -11.24 -5.40
C LEU A 36 3.15 -11.85 -4.13
N LEU A 37 2.15 -11.20 -3.53
CA LEU A 37 1.56 -11.67 -2.28
C LEU A 37 0.61 -12.85 -2.48
N GLU A 38 0.03 -13.00 -3.67
CA GLU A 38 -0.80 -14.14 -4.05
C GLU A 38 0.01 -15.36 -4.45
N ASP A 39 1.25 -15.18 -4.91
CA ASP A 39 2.18 -16.27 -5.21
C ASP A 39 2.58 -17.04 -3.94
N GLU A 40 2.13 -18.29 -3.84
CA GLU A 40 2.47 -19.19 -2.72
C GLU A 40 3.92 -19.69 -2.81
N ASP A 41 4.51 -19.75 -4.01
CA ASP A 41 5.88 -20.21 -4.24
C ASP A 41 6.92 -19.13 -3.88
N ALA A 42 6.51 -17.87 -3.82
CA ALA A 42 7.40 -16.74 -3.51
C ALA A 42 7.85 -16.71 -2.04
N GLU A 43 7.21 -17.48 -1.15
CA GLU A 43 7.45 -17.49 0.31
C GLU A 43 7.50 -16.08 0.94
N TYR A 44 6.80 -15.10 0.34
CA TYR A 44 6.84 -13.70 0.79
C TYR A 44 5.96 -13.53 2.05
N PRO A 45 6.52 -13.06 3.17
CA PRO A 45 5.84 -13.15 4.46
C PRO A 45 4.65 -12.18 4.57
N SER A 46 4.92 -10.90 4.41
CA SER A 46 3.93 -9.82 4.40
C SER A 46 4.56 -8.53 3.89
N PHE A 47 3.72 -7.55 3.54
CA PHE A 47 4.13 -6.23 3.13
C PHE A 47 3.36 -5.16 3.92
N GLU A 48 4.06 -4.18 4.49
CA GLU A 48 3.46 -3.06 5.20
C GLU A 48 3.26 -1.88 4.24
N PHE A 49 2.00 -1.48 4.01
CA PHE A 49 1.67 -0.46 3.01
C PHE A 49 1.60 0.95 3.62
N ASP A 50 2.76 1.40 4.11
CA ASP A 50 3.05 2.77 4.56
C ASP A 50 2.11 3.35 5.63
N GLY A 51 1.30 2.52 6.27
CA GLY A 51 0.41 2.94 7.35
C GLY A 51 -0.77 3.85 6.96
N GLN A 52 -1.01 4.09 5.67
CA GLN A 52 -2.05 4.98 5.15
C GLN A 52 -3.06 4.22 4.27
N THR A 53 -4.36 4.49 4.44
CA THR A 53 -5.42 3.79 3.66
C THR A 53 -5.85 4.53 2.39
N VAL A 54 -5.54 5.82 2.24
CA VAL A 54 -5.90 6.62 1.04
C VAL A 54 -5.35 6.01 -0.25
N VAL A 55 -4.19 5.35 -0.19
CA VAL A 55 -3.55 4.72 -1.36
C VAL A 55 -4.37 3.55 -1.90
N LEU A 56 -5.17 2.88 -1.05
CA LEU A 56 -6.11 1.85 -1.50
C LEU A 56 -7.26 2.46 -2.29
N GLU A 57 -7.76 3.63 -1.88
CA GLU A 57 -8.80 4.36 -2.62
C GLU A 57 -8.26 4.86 -3.96
N ASP A 58 -7.05 5.44 -3.96
CA ASP A 58 -6.38 5.91 -5.18
C ASP A 58 -6.19 4.77 -6.19
N TYR A 59 -5.87 3.57 -5.72
CA TYR A 59 -5.74 2.38 -6.56
C TYR A 59 -7.11 1.87 -7.04
N LEU A 60 -8.07 1.69 -6.13
CA LEU A 60 -9.37 1.08 -6.42
C LEU A 60 -10.31 1.97 -7.25
N GLU A 61 -10.11 3.28 -7.26
CA GLU A 61 -10.83 4.15 -8.21
C GLU A 61 -10.40 3.88 -9.66
N ILE A 62 -9.18 3.37 -9.89
CA ILE A 62 -8.70 2.98 -11.23
C ILE A 62 -8.94 1.49 -11.51
N LYS A 63 -8.72 0.61 -10.53
CA LYS A 63 -8.87 -0.85 -10.63
C LYS A 63 -9.83 -1.44 -9.60
N PRO A 64 -11.13 -1.09 -9.67
CA PRO A 64 -12.12 -1.53 -8.67
C PRO A 64 -12.28 -3.05 -8.58
N GLU A 65 -11.98 -3.79 -9.65
CA GLU A 65 -12.02 -5.24 -9.72
C GLU A 65 -11.06 -5.93 -8.74
N ASN A 66 -9.98 -5.26 -8.33
CA ASN A 66 -8.98 -5.81 -7.42
C ASN A 66 -9.35 -5.67 -5.94
N LYS A 67 -10.53 -5.14 -5.61
CA LYS A 67 -10.99 -4.99 -4.23
C LYS A 67 -11.02 -6.31 -3.45
N SER A 68 -11.54 -7.37 -4.05
CA SER A 68 -11.64 -8.68 -3.39
C SER A 68 -10.27 -9.29 -3.11
N ARG A 69 -9.30 -9.09 -4.03
CA ARG A 69 -7.90 -9.51 -3.86
C ARG A 69 -7.26 -8.83 -2.64
N ILE A 70 -7.37 -7.50 -2.57
CA ILE A 70 -6.86 -6.71 -1.44
C ILE A 70 -7.52 -7.16 -0.13
N GLU A 71 -8.85 -7.31 -0.08
CA GLU A 71 -9.55 -7.75 1.12
C GLU A 71 -9.09 -9.13 1.60
N ALA A 72 -8.84 -10.07 0.67
CA ALA A 72 -8.35 -11.40 1.00
C ALA A 72 -6.93 -11.35 1.60
N LEU A 73 -6.02 -10.59 0.99
CA LEU A 73 -4.64 -10.44 1.46
C LEU A 73 -4.55 -9.74 2.82
N VAL A 74 -5.37 -8.72 3.05
CA VAL A 74 -5.47 -8.03 4.36
C VAL A 74 -5.99 -9.00 5.42
N LYS A 75 -7.07 -9.75 5.14
CA LYS A 75 -7.62 -10.76 6.09
C LYS A 75 -6.63 -11.89 6.37
N ALA A 76 -5.81 -12.26 5.39
CA ALA A 76 -4.76 -13.26 5.52
C ALA A 76 -3.51 -12.74 6.26
N GLY A 77 -3.42 -11.42 6.53
CA GLY A 77 -2.26 -10.80 7.16
C GLY A 77 -1.04 -10.65 6.24
N LYS A 78 -1.21 -10.87 4.92
CA LYS A 78 -0.15 -10.69 3.92
C LYS A 78 0.05 -9.23 3.52
N LEU A 79 -0.99 -8.41 3.61
CA LEU A 79 -0.93 -6.97 3.33
C LEU A 79 -1.35 -6.18 4.57
N GLY A 80 -0.40 -5.46 5.18
CA GLY A 80 -0.63 -4.51 6.27
C GLY A 80 -1.10 -3.16 5.73
N VAL A 81 -2.16 -2.60 6.31
CA VAL A 81 -2.75 -1.31 5.90
C VAL A 81 -3.18 -0.50 7.13
N GLY A 82 -3.12 0.83 7.02
CA GLY A 82 -3.52 1.74 8.10
C GLY A 82 -2.57 1.73 9.31
N PRO A 83 -2.93 2.35 10.44
CA PRO A 83 -4.29 2.72 10.84
C PRO A 83 -4.73 4.11 10.36
N TRP A 84 -3.85 4.88 9.74
CA TRP A 84 -4.14 6.25 9.36
C TRP A 84 -4.82 6.33 8.00
N TYR A 85 -5.57 7.40 7.75
CA TYR A 85 -6.09 7.68 6.42
C TYR A 85 -5.00 8.17 5.49
N VAL A 86 -4.22 9.16 5.95
CA VAL A 86 -3.05 9.75 5.29
C VAL A 86 -1.90 9.83 6.31
N LEU A 87 -0.69 10.11 5.87
CA LEU A 87 0.42 10.50 6.74
C LEU A 87 0.48 12.03 6.84
N PRO A 88 -0.09 12.66 7.90
CA PRO A 88 -0.09 14.11 8.03
C PRO A 88 1.25 14.63 8.55
N ASP A 89 1.50 15.90 8.27
CA ASP A 89 2.38 16.68 9.14
C ASP A 89 1.64 16.99 10.45
N GLU A 90 2.29 16.74 11.59
CA GLU A 90 1.67 16.79 12.91
C GLU A 90 1.29 18.21 13.39
N PHE A 91 1.87 19.27 12.82
CA PHE A 91 1.74 20.65 13.35
C PHE A 91 0.90 21.58 12.48
N ILE A 92 0.69 21.25 11.21
CA ILE A 92 -0.04 22.11 10.26
C ILE A 92 -1.45 21.60 9.92
N VAL A 93 -1.88 20.50 10.55
CA VAL A 93 -3.26 19.99 10.47
C VAL A 93 -4.11 20.54 11.63
N GLY A 94 -5.37 20.85 11.35
CA GLY A 94 -6.34 21.29 12.36
C GLY A 94 -6.97 20.11 13.10
N GLY A 95 -7.26 20.29 14.40
CA GLY A 95 -7.97 19.35 15.26
C GLY A 95 -9.35 19.84 15.67
#